data_AF-A0A968U9J1-F1
#
_entry.id   AF-A0A968U9J1-F1
#
_cell.length_a   1.000
_cell.length_b   1.000
_cell.length_c   1.000
_cell.angle_alpha   90.00
_cell.angle_beta   90.00
_cell.angle_gamma   90.00
#
_symmetry.space_group_name_H-M   'P 1'
#
loop_
_entity.id
_entity.type
_entity.pdbx_description
1 polymer ?
#
loop_
_entity_poly.entity_id
_entity_poly.type
_entity_poly.pdbx_seq_one_letter_code
_entity_poly.pdbx_strand_id
1 'polypeptide(L)'
;MSELVDWLPWIAVAAIPGLLNIVVAYAELDEKCRELPFFEPYKIPGVWLWAAIQFLIPAAMFWGIFQLSSRPPIDQTLLLEAVLSGVGFVAFLNAEVRIGARSYDIKSYLYDPLIKIAEWLIEINQKRKAAEFWTDVKEELNTKISLASSPDLEQSPALQAGLDYLEEYFLVEVSPKPEKNYQERLKEVVAMSVSREQVRAIISLLKEVNRQDLVYALQRFQCSERLLEKYFAQSVRRNRLKQRLSSRS
;
A
#
# COMPACT_ATOMS: atom_id res chain seq x y z
N MET A 1 22.04 0.23 36.97
CA MET A 1 21.72 -0.51 35.72
C MET A 1 21.04 -1.85 36.04
N SER A 2 20.08 -1.90 36.97
CA SER A 2 19.71 -3.17 37.63
C SER A 2 18.23 -3.57 37.60
N GLU A 3 17.28 -2.72 37.22
CA GLU A 3 15.85 -3.13 37.23
C GLU A 3 15.30 -3.38 35.82
N LEU A 4 15.75 -2.60 34.83
CA LEU A 4 15.26 -2.69 33.46
C LEU A 4 15.71 -4.00 32.77
N VAL A 5 16.90 -4.48 33.12
CA VAL A 5 17.43 -5.77 32.63
C VAL A 5 16.63 -6.94 33.21
N ASP A 6 16.19 -6.82 34.46
CA ASP A 6 15.35 -7.85 35.10
C ASP A 6 13.97 -7.94 34.44
N TRP A 7 13.42 -6.83 33.97
CA TRP A 7 12.13 -6.82 33.26
C TRP A 7 12.22 -7.27 31.79
N LEU A 8 13.42 -7.35 31.23
CA LEU A 8 13.65 -7.64 29.81
C LEU A 8 12.91 -8.88 29.31
N PRO A 9 12.88 -10.03 30.04
CA PRO A 9 12.16 -11.21 29.57
C PRO A 9 10.65 -10.97 29.41
N TRP A 10 10.01 -10.29 30.38
CA TRP A 10 8.59 -9.98 30.31
C TRP A 10 8.27 -8.92 29.26
N ILE A 11 9.14 -7.93 29.10
CA ILE A 11 9.04 -6.94 28.02
C ILE A 11 9.12 -7.65 26.65
N ALA A 12 10.02 -8.62 26.49
CA ALA A 12 10.15 -9.38 25.26
C ALA A 12 8.88 -10.18 24.94
N VAL A 13 8.27 -10.83 25.95
CA VAL A 13 7.00 -11.55 25.77
C VAL A 13 5.86 -10.57 25.41
N ALA A 14 5.79 -9.42 26.08
CA ALA A 14 4.78 -8.39 25.81
C ALA A 14 4.91 -7.76 24.41
N ALA A 15 6.11 -7.76 23.83
CA ALA A 15 6.34 -7.24 22.49
C ALA A 15 5.77 -8.16 21.39
N ILE A 16 5.60 -9.47 21.64
CA ILE A 16 5.16 -10.45 20.65
C ILE A 16 3.81 -10.05 20.01
N PRO A 17 2.73 -9.75 20.78
CA PRO A 17 1.46 -9.31 20.20
C PRO A 17 1.60 -8.09 19.29
N GLY A 18 2.39 -7.09 19.71
CA GLY A 18 2.62 -5.87 18.94
C GLY A 18 3.37 -6.12 17.64
N LEU A 19 4.39 -6.99 17.65
CA LEU A 19 5.13 -7.36 16.43
C LEU A 19 4.24 -8.07 15.42
N LEU A 20 3.47 -9.06 15.88
CA LEU A 20 2.56 -9.81 15.02
C LEU A 20 1.49 -8.90 14.42
N ASN A 21 0.93 -8.00 15.22
CA ASN A 21 -0.08 -7.05 14.76
C ASN A 21 0.49 -6.07 13.73
N ILE A 22 1.73 -5.57 13.87
CA ILE A 22 2.37 -4.76 12.82
C ILE A 22 2.44 -5.53 11.51
N VAL A 23 2.85 -6.81 11.52
CA VAL A 23 3.01 -7.61 10.30
C VAL A 23 1.67 -7.74 9.57
N VAL A 24 0.60 -8.07 10.30
CA VAL A 24 -0.75 -8.21 9.73
C VAL A 24 -1.25 -6.86 9.22
N ALA A 25 -1.16 -5.81 10.04
CA ALA A 25 -1.67 -4.49 9.68
C ALA A 25 -0.86 -3.84 8.54
N TYR A 26 0.40 -4.22 8.34
CA TYR A 26 1.23 -3.67 7.27
C TYR A 26 0.74 -4.11 5.90
N ALA A 27 0.22 -5.33 5.77
CA ALA A 27 -0.41 -5.79 4.54
C ALA A 27 -1.63 -4.92 4.17
N GLU A 28 -2.47 -4.58 5.16
CA GLU A 28 -3.61 -3.68 4.95
C GLU A 28 -3.18 -2.25 4.60
N LEU A 29 -2.12 -1.75 5.24
CA LEU A 29 -1.57 -0.42 4.95
C LEU A 29 -0.99 -0.34 3.54
N ASP A 30 -0.25 -1.37 3.11
CA ASP A 30 0.34 -1.44 1.77
C ASP A 30 -0.75 -1.44 0.70
N GLU A 31 -1.84 -2.19 0.93
CA GLU A 31 -3.01 -2.19 0.06
C GLU A 31 -3.69 -0.81 0.00
N LYS A 32 -3.98 -0.19 1.14
CA LYS A 32 -4.59 1.16 1.19
C LYS A 32 -3.72 2.21 0.50
N CYS A 33 -2.41 2.08 0.62
CA CYS A 33 -1.46 3.02 0.05
C CYS A 33 -1.08 2.69 -1.39
N ARG A 34 -1.63 1.64 -2.02
CA ARG A 34 -1.25 1.19 -3.37
C ARG A 34 -1.32 2.31 -4.41
N GLU A 35 -2.33 3.18 -4.33
CA GLU A 35 -2.51 4.31 -5.26
C GLU A 35 -1.49 5.45 -5.11
N LEU A 36 -0.62 5.39 -4.10
CA LEU A 36 0.41 6.39 -3.82
C LEU A 36 1.75 5.94 -4.43
N PRO A 37 2.11 6.38 -5.65
CA PRO A 37 3.27 5.87 -6.38
C PRO A 37 4.63 6.18 -5.72
N PHE A 38 4.67 7.17 -4.82
CA PHE A 38 5.88 7.62 -4.12
C PHE A 38 5.90 7.24 -2.64
N PHE A 39 5.01 6.34 -2.22
CA PHE A 39 4.96 5.91 -0.85
C PHE A 39 6.19 5.06 -0.52
N GLU A 40 7.06 5.64 0.30
CA GLU A 40 8.22 4.98 0.88
C GLU A 40 8.00 4.93 2.40
N PRO A 41 7.49 3.80 2.94
CA PRO A 41 6.92 3.77 4.29
C PRO A 41 7.88 4.27 5.36
N TYR A 42 9.15 3.86 5.27
CA TYR A 42 10.20 4.23 6.23
C TYR A 42 10.54 5.72 6.29
N LYS A 43 10.18 6.49 5.24
CA LYS A 43 10.47 7.94 5.17
C LYS A 43 9.30 8.81 5.63
N ILE A 44 8.16 8.22 5.95
CA ILE A 44 6.93 8.95 6.25
C ILE A 44 6.71 8.92 7.78
N PRO A 45 6.75 10.07 8.47
CA PRO A 45 6.52 10.13 9.91
C PRO A 45 5.19 9.51 10.36
N GLY A 46 4.13 9.64 9.56
CA GLY A 46 2.83 9.03 9.83
C GLY A 46 2.88 7.49 9.88
N VAL A 47 3.76 6.84 9.10
CA VAL A 47 3.93 5.38 9.15
C VAL A 47 4.60 4.95 10.46
N TRP A 48 5.53 5.75 10.98
CA TRP A 48 6.15 5.47 12.28
C TRP A 48 5.16 5.64 13.43
N LEU A 49 4.32 6.67 13.38
CA LEU A 49 3.23 6.82 14.35
C LEU A 49 2.25 5.66 14.26
N TRP A 50 1.84 5.28 13.05
CA TRP A 50 0.99 4.13 12.80
C TRP A 50 1.63 2.85 13.37
N ALA A 51 2.90 2.57 13.08
CA ALA A 51 3.60 1.39 13.56
C ALA A 51 3.73 1.38 15.09
N ALA A 52 3.97 2.55 15.71
CA ALA A 52 3.98 2.69 17.16
C ALA A 52 2.61 2.37 17.78
N ILE A 53 1.51 2.82 17.17
CA ILE A 53 0.15 2.48 17.63
C ILE A 53 -0.10 0.98 17.48
N GLN A 54 0.21 0.40 16.32
CA GLN A 54 0.06 -1.03 16.04
C GLN A 54 0.91 -1.91 16.94
N PHE A 55 2.04 -1.41 17.45
CA PHE A 55 2.88 -2.13 18.39
C PHE A 55 2.42 -1.96 19.84
N LEU A 56 2.29 -0.71 20.29
CA LEU A 56 2.14 -0.36 21.69
C LEU A 56 0.77 -0.75 22.23
N ILE A 57 -0.30 -0.62 21.45
CA ILE A 57 -1.64 -0.93 21.94
C ILE A 57 -1.79 -2.44 22.24
N PRO A 58 -1.51 -3.37 21.30
CA PRO A 58 -1.57 -4.80 21.61
C PRO A 58 -0.62 -5.20 22.75
N ALA A 59 0.60 -4.66 22.76
CA ALA A 59 1.59 -4.96 23.80
C ALA A 59 1.13 -4.51 25.19
N ALA A 60 0.60 -3.28 25.31
CA ALA A 60 0.08 -2.75 26.56
C ALA A 60 -1.18 -3.49 27.02
N MET A 61 -2.06 -3.87 26.09
CA MET A 61 -3.25 -4.64 26.41
C MET A 61 -2.89 -6.04 26.92
N PHE A 62 -1.96 -6.72 26.25
CA PHE A 62 -1.44 -8.01 26.73
C PHE A 62 -0.80 -7.87 28.11
N TRP A 63 0.00 -6.82 28.32
CA TRP A 63 0.62 -6.52 29.62
C TRP A 63 -0.41 -6.39 30.75
N GLY A 64 -1.53 -5.71 30.49
CA GLY A 64 -2.60 -5.52 31.45
C GLY A 64 -3.44 -6.78 31.69
N ILE A 65 -3.88 -7.46 30.62
CA ILE A 65 -4.80 -8.61 30.69
C ILE A 65 -4.14 -9.80 31.41
N PHE A 66 -2.89 -10.10 31.05
CA PHE A 66 -2.13 -11.22 31.63
C PHE A 66 -1.30 -10.79 32.84
N GLN A 67 -1.54 -9.57 33.35
CA GLN A 67 -0.94 -9.02 34.56
C GLN A 67 0.58 -9.23 34.63
N LEU A 68 1.31 -8.87 33.56
CA LEU A 68 2.76 -9.08 33.48
C LEU A 68 3.53 -8.36 34.60
N SER A 69 2.94 -7.33 35.21
CA SER A 69 3.46 -6.67 36.43
C SER A 69 3.64 -7.61 37.62
N SER A 70 2.90 -8.72 37.67
CA SER A 70 3.06 -9.78 38.69
C SER A 70 4.24 -10.72 38.42
N ARG A 71 4.94 -10.55 37.29
CA ARG A 71 6.04 -11.40 36.83
C ARG A 71 5.63 -12.88 36.76
N PRO A 72 4.59 -13.23 36.00
CA PRO A 72 4.20 -14.62 35.83
C PRO A 72 5.36 -15.43 35.24
N PRO A 73 5.43 -16.75 35.53
CA PRO A 73 6.46 -17.60 34.94
C PRO A 73 6.36 -17.56 33.41
N ILE A 74 7.50 -17.46 32.74
CA ILE A 74 7.56 -17.49 31.28
C ILE A 74 7.57 -18.96 30.86
N ASP A 75 6.38 -19.50 30.66
CA ASP A 75 6.15 -20.86 30.18
C ASP A 75 5.62 -20.86 28.74
N GLN A 76 5.41 -22.06 28.18
CA GLN A 76 4.87 -22.20 26.83
C GLN A 76 3.44 -21.66 26.72
N THR A 77 2.67 -21.70 27.81
CA THR A 77 1.30 -21.19 27.88
C THR A 77 1.28 -19.68 27.64
N LEU A 78 2.08 -18.92 28.39
CA LEU A 78 2.16 -17.47 28.27
C LEU A 78 2.66 -17.04 26.88
N LEU A 79 3.60 -17.79 26.29
CA LEU A 79 4.06 -17.54 24.93
C LEU A 79 2.96 -17.79 23.89
N LEU A 80 2.19 -18.88 24.04
CA LEU A 80 1.07 -19.17 23.17
C LEU A 80 -0.02 -18.09 23.30
N GLU A 81 -0.34 -17.66 24.52
CA GLU A 81 -1.27 -16.57 24.78
C GLU A 81 -0.81 -15.25 24.15
N ALA A 82 0.49 -14.95 24.17
CA ALA A 82 1.07 -13.79 23.51
C ALA A 82 0.89 -13.83 21.99
N VAL A 83 1.14 -15.00 21.37
CA VAL A 83 0.92 -15.19 19.93
C VAL A 83 -0.55 -15.06 19.56
N LEU A 84 -1.44 -15.75 20.28
CA LEU A 84 -2.88 -15.72 20.04
C LEU A 84 -3.46 -14.31 20.25
N SER A 85 -2.96 -13.56 21.23
CA SER A 85 -3.36 -12.18 21.47
C SER A 85 -2.94 -11.24 20.34
N GLY A 86 -1.77 -11.49 19.71
CA GLY A 86 -1.31 -10.75 18.54
C GLY A 86 -2.16 -11.00 17.30
N VAL A 87 -2.36 -12.28 16.95
CA VAL A 87 -3.14 -12.67 15.76
C VAL A 87 -4.63 -12.36 15.94
N GLY A 88 -5.15 -12.56 17.15
CA GLY A 88 -6.55 -12.32 17.50
C GLY A 88 -6.86 -10.87 17.89
N PHE A 89 -5.89 -9.96 17.83
CA PHE A 89 -6.04 -8.59 18.31
C PHE A 89 -7.23 -7.86 17.67
N VAL A 90 -7.40 -7.99 16.34
CA VAL A 90 -8.52 -7.37 15.61
C VAL A 90 -9.86 -7.92 16.07
N ALA A 91 -9.95 -9.23 16.33
CA ALA A 91 -11.17 -9.84 16.88
C ALA A 91 -11.47 -9.34 18.29
N PHE A 92 -10.44 -9.16 19.12
CA PHE A 92 -10.57 -8.59 20.46
C PHE A 92 -11.05 -7.13 20.41
N LEU A 93 -10.49 -6.31 19.52
CA LEU A 93 -10.90 -4.91 19.35
C LEU A 93 -12.35 -4.79 18.89
N ASN A 94 -12.83 -5.71 18.05
CA ASN A 94 -14.22 -5.73 17.57
C ASN A 94 -15.21 -6.30 18.61
N ALA A 95 -14.74 -6.79 19.76
CA ALA A 95 -15.63 -7.32 20.79
C ALA A 95 -16.32 -6.17 21.54
N GLU A 96 -17.67 -6.18 21.57
CA GLU A 96 -18.44 -5.24 22.38
C GLU A 96 -18.26 -5.54 23.86
N VAL A 97 -17.61 -4.63 24.61
CA VAL A 97 -17.54 -4.74 26.07
C VAL A 97 -18.78 -4.09 26.66
N ARG A 98 -19.69 -4.89 27.21
CA ARG A 98 -20.88 -4.40 27.91
C ARG A 98 -20.56 -4.17 29.39
N ILE A 99 -20.63 -2.92 29.83
CA ILE A 99 -20.51 -2.54 31.25
C ILE A 99 -21.88 -2.02 31.70
N GLY A 100 -22.62 -2.86 32.41
CA GLY A 100 -24.01 -2.56 32.80
C GLY A 100 -24.94 -2.44 31.58
N ALA A 101 -25.67 -1.34 31.47
CA ALA A 101 -26.57 -1.06 30.34
C ALA A 101 -25.89 -0.35 29.14
N ARG A 102 -24.57 -0.08 29.22
CA ARG A 102 -23.82 0.61 28.16
C ARG A 102 -22.83 -0.35 27.49
N SER A 103 -22.86 -0.40 26.17
CA SER A 103 -21.80 -0.99 25.36
C SER A 103 -20.69 0.04 25.13
N TYR A 104 -19.45 -0.36 25.38
CA TYR A 104 -18.26 0.40 25.06
C TYR A 104 -17.51 -0.32 23.95
N ASP A 105 -17.41 0.35 22.80
CA ASP A 105 -16.62 -0.11 21.67
C ASP A 105 -15.21 0.51 21.76
N ILE A 106 -14.27 -0.26 22.33
CA ILE A 106 -12.89 0.17 22.53
C ILE A 106 -12.24 0.57 21.19
N LYS A 107 -12.60 -0.12 20.10
CA LYS A 107 -12.09 0.18 18.77
C LYS A 107 -12.53 1.57 18.32
N SER A 108 -13.82 1.86 18.38
CA SER A 108 -14.37 3.14 17.93
C SER A 108 -13.88 4.34 18.77
N TYR A 109 -13.70 4.16 20.08
CA TYR A 109 -13.36 5.28 20.97
C TYR A 109 -11.86 5.55 21.10
N LEU A 110 -11.00 4.52 21.05
CA LEU A 110 -9.57 4.66 21.31
C LEU A 110 -8.73 4.40 20.07
N TYR A 111 -8.99 3.28 19.40
CA TYR A 111 -8.10 2.77 18.35
C TYR A 111 -8.29 3.51 17.02
N ASP A 112 -9.52 3.59 16.51
CA ASP A 112 -9.83 4.18 15.22
C ASP A 112 -9.41 5.67 15.11
N PRO A 113 -9.60 6.53 16.13
CA PRO A 113 -9.14 7.91 16.06
C PRO A 113 -7.61 8.03 15.92
N LEU A 114 -6.86 7.20 16.65
CA LEU A 114 -5.39 7.20 16.60
C LEU A 114 -4.88 6.74 15.25
N ILE A 115 -5.47 5.65 14.71
CA ILE A 115 -5.15 5.16 13.38
C ILE A 115 -5.50 6.21 12.32
N LYS A 116 -6.66 6.86 12.41
CA LYS A 116 -7.06 7.93 11.47
C LYS A 116 -6.09 9.11 11.46
N ILE A 117 -5.56 9.51 12.62
CA ILE A 117 -4.53 10.57 12.68
C ILE A 117 -3.27 10.14 11.94
N ALA A 118 -2.82 8.90 12.14
CA ALA A 118 -1.64 8.38 11.48
C ALA A 118 -1.86 8.25 9.96
N GLU A 119 -3.01 7.73 9.53
CA GLU A 119 -3.42 7.67 8.12
C GLU A 119 -3.49 9.06 7.49
N TRP A 120 -4.08 10.05 8.16
CA TRP A 120 -4.14 11.43 7.69
C TRP A 120 -2.75 12.05 7.48
N LEU A 121 -1.80 11.77 8.38
CA LEU A 121 -0.40 12.21 8.21
C LEU A 121 0.29 11.54 7.02
N ILE A 122 0.00 10.26 6.78
CA ILE A 122 0.51 9.53 5.60
C ILE A 122 -0.05 10.17 4.33
N GLU A 123 -1.36 10.40 4.31
CA GLU A 123 -2.08 10.98 3.19
C GLU A 123 -1.59 12.40 2.85
N ILE A 124 -1.48 13.30 3.82
CA ILE A 124 -1.06 14.69 3.55
C ILE A 124 0.32 14.76 2.88
N ASN A 125 1.25 13.90 3.30
CA ASN A 125 2.60 13.91 2.77
C ASN A 125 2.66 13.42 1.30
N GLN A 126 1.67 12.63 0.87
CA GLN A 126 1.68 11.96 -0.42
C GLN A 126 0.63 12.48 -1.41
N LYS A 127 -0.53 12.94 -0.93
CA LYS A 127 -1.69 13.34 -1.75
C LYS A 127 -1.34 14.40 -2.78
N ARG A 128 -0.60 15.45 -2.39
CA ARG A 128 -0.24 16.52 -3.33
C ARG A 128 0.64 16.01 -4.47
N LYS A 129 1.72 15.29 -4.14
CA LYS A 129 2.65 14.75 -5.15
C LYS A 129 1.98 13.70 -6.04
N ALA A 130 1.16 12.83 -5.46
CA ALA A 130 0.40 11.84 -6.21
C ALA A 130 -0.63 12.50 -7.15
N ALA A 131 -1.33 13.54 -6.69
CA ALA A 131 -2.29 14.27 -7.51
C ALA A 131 -1.61 15.00 -8.67
N GLU A 132 -0.48 15.69 -8.41
CA GLU A 132 0.34 16.33 -9.45
C GLU A 132 0.83 15.28 -10.47
N PHE A 133 1.35 14.15 -10.02
CA PHE A 133 1.76 13.06 -10.89
C PHE A 133 0.65 12.50 -11.78
N TRP A 134 -0.51 12.15 -11.19
CA TRP A 134 -1.62 11.59 -11.96
C TRP A 134 -2.24 12.61 -12.92
N THR A 135 -2.14 13.91 -12.60
CA THR A 135 -2.54 14.99 -13.51
C THR A 135 -1.59 15.06 -14.70
N ASP A 136 -0.27 15.04 -14.47
CA ASP A 136 0.73 15.05 -15.54
C ASP A 136 0.60 13.81 -16.45
N VAL A 137 0.40 12.61 -15.87
CA VAL A 137 0.18 11.36 -16.64
C VAL A 137 -1.07 11.48 -17.50
N LYS A 138 -2.15 12.04 -16.95
CA LYS A 138 -3.40 12.24 -17.67
C LYS A 138 -3.23 13.18 -18.86
N GLU A 139 -2.49 14.27 -18.70
CA GLU A 139 -2.23 15.22 -19.79
C GLU A 139 -1.39 14.60 -20.91
N GLU A 140 -0.37 13.82 -20.57
CA GLU A 140 0.44 13.10 -21.56
C GLU A 140 -0.39 12.05 -22.31
N LEU A 141 -1.15 11.21 -21.61
CA LEU A 141 -2.00 10.20 -22.24
C LEU A 141 -3.06 10.83 -23.15
N ASN A 142 -3.70 11.94 -22.72
CA ASN A 142 -4.65 12.66 -23.56
C ASN A 142 -3.99 13.19 -24.84
N THR A 143 -2.77 13.71 -24.75
CA THR A 143 -2.04 14.24 -25.90
C THR A 143 -1.63 13.11 -26.85
N LYS A 144 -1.18 11.96 -26.33
CA LYS A 144 -0.79 10.80 -27.14
C LYS A 144 -1.97 10.17 -27.85
N ILE A 145 -3.11 10.04 -27.17
CA ILE A 145 -4.32 9.46 -27.74
C ILE A 145 -4.97 10.44 -28.73
N SER A 146 -5.03 11.75 -28.42
CA SER A 146 -5.62 12.74 -29.34
C SER A 146 -4.85 12.88 -30.65
N LEU A 147 -3.52 12.76 -30.61
CA LEU A 147 -2.67 12.76 -31.81
C LEU A 147 -2.92 11.53 -32.71
N ALA A 148 -3.37 10.42 -32.14
CA ALA A 148 -3.64 9.19 -32.87
C ALA A 148 -5.09 9.05 -33.37
N SER A 149 -6.02 9.85 -32.88
CA SER A 149 -7.42 9.87 -33.34
C SER A 149 -7.63 10.66 -34.65
N SER A 150 -6.58 10.93 -35.43
CA SER A 150 -6.75 11.47 -36.79
C SER A 150 -7.36 10.38 -37.68
N PRO A 151 -8.36 10.71 -38.52
CA PRO A 151 -9.24 9.74 -39.19
C PRO A 151 -8.56 8.78 -40.19
N ASP A 152 -7.26 8.95 -40.44
CA ASP A 152 -6.47 8.13 -41.39
C ASP A 152 -5.55 7.08 -40.73
N LEU A 153 -5.47 7.02 -39.39
CA LEU A 153 -4.59 6.10 -38.68
C LEU A 153 -5.36 5.12 -37.80
N GLU A 154 -5.09 3.83 -38.01
CA GLU A 154 -5.39 2.75 -37.06
C GLU A 154 -4.96 3.15 -35.64
N GLN A 155 -5.65 2.59 -34.62
CA GLN A 155 -5.41 2.85 -33.20
C GLN A 155 -3.92 3.05 -32.91
N SER A 156 -3.58 4.08 -32.10
CA SER A 156 -2.18 4.43 -31.84
C SER A 156 -1.37 3.17 -31.49
N PRO A 157 -0.31 2.82 -32.23
CA PRO A 157 0.52 1.66 -31.90
C PRO A 157 1.10 1.77 -30.48
N ALA A 158 1.24 2.99 -29.95
CA ALA A 158 1.63 3.26 -28.57
C ALA A 158 0.54 2.89 -27.54
N LEU A 159 -0.73 3.13 -27.87
CA LEU A 159 -1.86 2.80 -27.02
C LEU A 159 -2.03 1.28 -26.92
N GLN A 160 -1.98 0.60 -28.08
CA GLN A 160 -2.13 -0.83 -28.15
C GLN A 160 -0.98 -1.54 -27.42
N ALA A 161 0.27 -1.13 -27.64
CA ALA A 161 1.42 -1.68 -26.91
C ALA A 161 1.31 -1.51 -25.37
N GLY A 162 0.71 -0.41 -24.90
CA GLY A 162 0.46 -0.19 -23.47
C GLY A 162 -0.66 -1.08 -22.92
N LEU A 163 -1.74 -1.27 -23.69
CA LEU A 163 -2.86 -2.13 -23.32
C LEU A 163 -2.49 -3.62 -23.34
N ASP A 164 -1.76 -4.06 -24.37
CA ASP A 164 -1.23 -5.43 -24.48
C ASP A 164 -0.32 -5.75 -23.28
N TYR A 165 0.53 -4.79 -22.88
CA TYR A 165 1.33 -4.94 -21.67
C TYR A 165 0.49 -5.08 -20.41
N LEU A 166 -0.58 -4.29 -20.25
CA LEU A 166 -1.48 -4.41 -19.09
C LEU A 166 -2.21 -5.76 -19.10
N GLU A 167 -2.62 -6.24 -20.28
CA GLU A 167 -3.24 -7.56 -20.42
C GLU A 167 -2.27 -8.66 -19.97
N GLU A 168 -1.05 -8.69 -20.50
CA GLU A 168 -0.02 -9.63 -20.07
C GLU A 168 0.30 -9.51 -18.58
N TYR A 169 0.39 -8.28 -18.07
CA TYR A 169 0.67 -8.01 -16.67
C TYR A 169 -0.40 -8.63 -15.76
N PHE A 170 -1.69 -8.38 -16.04
CA PHE A 170 -2.78 -8.93 -15.23
C PHE A 170 -3.03 -10.42 -15.48
N LEU A 171 -2.54 -11.00 -16.59
CA LEU A 171 -2.53 -12.44 -16.82
C LEU A 171 -1.46 -13.17 -15.98
N VAL A 172 -0.29 -12.56 -15.81
CA VAL A 172 0.85 -13.15 -15.08
C VAL A 172 0.79 -12.84 -13.59
N GLU A 173 0.45 -11.62 -13.19
CA GLU A 173 0.33 -11.22 -11.79
C GLU A 173 -1.03 -11.63 -11.21
N VAL A 174 -1.05 -12.85 -10.68
CA VAL A 174 -2.15 -13.39 -9.88
C VAL A 174 -2.00 -12.91 -8.43
N SER A 175 -2.52 -11.72 -8.13
CA SER A 175 -3.24 -11.55 -6.86
C SER A 175 -4.71 -11.72 -7.23
N PRO A 176 -5.28 -12.93 -7.09
CA PRO A 176 -6.62 -13.22 -7.55
C PRO A 176 -7.57 -12.51 -6.58
N LYS A 177 -7.88 -11.26 -6.87
CA LYS A 177 -9.09 -10.63 -6.36
C LYS A 177 -10.18 -10.96 -7.37
N PRO A 178 -10.96 -12.04 -7.17
CA PRO A 178 -11.96 -12.50 -8.13
C PRO A 178 -13.00 -11.43 -8.48
N GLU A 179 -13.12 -10.38 -7.67
CA GLU A 179 -14.01 -9.24 -7.89
C GLU A 179 -13.52 -8.24 -8.95
N LYS A 180 -12.23 -8.28 -9.34
CA LYS A 180 -11.67 -7.33 -10.29
C LYS A 180 -11.47 -8.01 -11.65
N ASN A 181 -12.53 -8.10 -12.45
CA ASN A 181 -12.49 -8.66 -13.81
C ASN A 181 -11.66 -7.75 -14.76
N TYR A 182 -10.34 -7.81 -14.65
CA TYR A 182 -9.41 -6.94 -15.39
C TYR A 182 -9.52 -7.13 -16.91
N GLN A 183 -9.83 -8.34 -17.38
CA GLN A 183 -10.01 -8.63 -18.79
C GLN A 183 -11.23 -7.92 -19.38
N GLU A 184 -12.36 -7.90 -18.65
CA GLU A 184 -13.56 -7.19 -19.07
C GLU A 184 -13.31 -5.67 -19.10
N ARG A 185 -12.66 -5.13 -18.07
CA ARG A 185 -12.27 -3.71 -18.02
C ARG A 185 -11.33 -3.31 -19.17
N LEU A 186 -10.37 -4.17 -19.53
CA LEU A 186 -9.48 -3.93 -20.67
C LEU A 186 -10.27 -3.94 -22.00
N LYS A 187 -11.19 -4.88 -22.19
CA LYS A 187 -12.08 -4.91 -23.37
C LYS A 187 -12.95 -3.66 -23.46
N GLU A 188 -13.50 -3.19 -22.33
CA GLU A 188 -14.25 -1.94 -22.26
C GLU A 188 -13.38 -0.74 -22.68
N VAL A 189 -12.14 -0.64 -22.18
CA VAL A 189 -11.21 0.45 -22.54
C VAL A 189 -10.92 0.48 -24.03
N VAL A 190 -10.73 -0.68 -24.67
CA VAL A 190 -10.51 -0.79 -26.12
C VAL A 190 -11.75 -0.37 -26.91
N ALA A 191 -12.95 -0.70 -26.41
CA ALA A 191 -14.22 -0.36 -27.05
C ALA A 191 -14.64 1.12 -26.87
N MET A 192 -14.01 1.87 -25.96
CA MET A 192 -14.34 3.27 -25.71
C MET A 192 -13.94 4.17 -26.90
N SER A 193 -14.93 4.90 -27.44
CA SER A 193 -14.72 5.88 -28.52
C SER A 193 -14.32 7.27 -28.00
N VAL A 194 -14.61 7.58 -26.74
CA VAL A 194 -14.32 8.89 -26.14
C VAL A 194 -12.95 8.86 -25.49
N SER A 195 -11.97 9.53 -26.13
CA SER A 195 -10.57 9.60 -25.66
C SER A 195 -10.43 9.98 -24.18
N ARG A 196 -11.21 10.95 -23.68
CA ARG A 196 -11.14 11.36 -22.27
C ARG A 196 -11.59 10.26 -21.30
N GLU A 197 -12.57 9.46 -21.68
CA GLU A 197 -13.08 8.36 -20.86
C GLU A 197 -12.11 7.18 -20.91
N GLN A 198 -11.58 6.89 -22.09
CA GLN A 198 -10.52 5.91 -22.29
C GLN A 198 -9.27 6.21 -21.44
N VAL A 199 -8.81 7.46 -21.41
CA VAL A 199 -7.69 7.90 -20.55
C VAL A 199 -8.00 7.68 -19.07
N ARG A 200 -9.22 8.01 -18.61
CA ARG A 200 -9.61 7.79 -17.21
C ARG A 200 -9.60 6.31 -16.87
N ALA A 201 -10.08 5.46 -17.78
CA ALA A 201 -10.09 4.01 -17.60
C ALA A 201 -8.67 3.44 -17.56
N ILE A 202 -7.78 3.89 -18.45
CA ILE A 202 -6.34 3.53 -18.45
C ILE A 202 -5.67 3.94 -17.15
N ILE A 203 -5.89 5.17 -16.65
CA ILE A 203 -5.34 5.62 -15.37
C ILE A 203 -5.84 4.74 -14.23
N SER A 204 -7.11 4.36 -14.24
CA SER A 204 -7.66 3.46 -13.22
C SER A 204 -7.00 2.08 -13.24
N LEU A 205 -6.62 1.56 -14.42
CA LEU A 205 -5.85 0.32 -14.55
C LEU A 205 -4.39 0.50 -14.12
N LEU A 206 -3.75 1.61 -14.50
CA LEU A 206 -2.37 1.92 -14.09
C LEU A 206 -2.21 2.07 -12.56
N LYS A 207 -3.25 2.53 -11.86
CA LYS A 207 -3.28 2.56 -10.39
C LYS A 207 -3.27 1.19 -9.73
N GLU A 208 -3.63 0.14 -10.47
CA GLU A 208 -3.64 -1.24 -9.98
C GLU A 208 -2.32 -1.97 -10.24
N VAL A 209 -1.44 -1.40 -11.09
CA VAL A 209 -0.08 -1.89 -11.35
C VAL A 209 0.79 -1.67 -10.11
N ASN A 210 1.63 -2.65 -9.77
CA ASN A 210 2.56 -2.49 -8.65
C ASN A 210 3.51 -1.32 -8.89
N ARG A 211 3.82 -0.59 -7.82
CA ARG A 211 4.68 0.61 -7.85
C ARG A 211 6.04 0.38 -8.50
N GLN A 212 6.58 -0.83 -8.34
CA GLN A 212 7.87 -1.23 -8.91
C GLN A 212 7.82 -1.31 -10.44
N ASP A 213 6.66 -1.67 -11.00
CA ASP A 213 6.45 -1.88 -12.43
C ASP A 213 5.78 -0.70 -13.12
N LEU A 214 5.25 0.26 -12.35
CA LEU A 214 4.57 1.45 -12.86
C LEU A 214 5.42 2.22 -13.87
N VAL A 215 6.74 2.32 -13.65
CA VAL A 215 7.66 2.98 -14.59
C VAL A 215 7.68 2.26 -15.94
N TYR A 216 7.71 0.93 -15.95
CA TYR A 216 7.69 0.15 -17.18
C TYR A 216 6.35 0.26 -17.89
N ALA A 217 5.24 0.21 -17.13
CA ALA A 217 3.90 0.40 -17.69
C ALA A 217 3.79 1.77 -18.41
N LEU A 218 4.22 2.86 -17.76
CA LEU A 218 4.20 4.20 -18.36
C LEU A 218 5.10 4.31 -19.60
N GLN A 219 6.25 3.62 -19.62
CA GLN A 219 7.12 3.57 -20.80
C GLN A 219 6.44 2.88 -21.99
N ARG A 220 5.63 1.85 -21.75
CA ARG A 220 4.87 1.16 -22.81
C ARG A 220 3.80 2.05 -23.43
N PHE A 221 3.18 2.92 -22.63
CA PHE A 221 2.30 4.00 -23.12
C PHE A 221 3.05 5.19 -23.76
N GLN A 222 4.38 5.11 -23.90
CA GLN A 222 5.24 6.17 -24.45
C GLN A 222 5.12 7.52 -23.71
N CYS A 223 4.90 7.48 -22.39
CA CYS A 223 5.05 8.66 -21.55
C CYS A 223 6.47 9.23 -21.67
N SER A 224 6.60 10.55 -21.59
CA SER A 224 7.86 11.23 -21.87
C SER A 224 8.93 10.88 -20.83
N GLU A 225 10.20 10.82 -21.26
CA GLU A 225 11.31 10.69 -20.32
C GLU A 225 11.34 11.83 -19.30
N ARG A 226 10.86 13.02 -19.67
CA ARG A 226 10.80 14.18 -18.79
C ARG A 226 9.85 13.94 -17.59
N LEU A 227 8.69 13.33 -17.83
CA LEU A 227 7.76 12.95 -16.76
C LEU A 227 8.39 11.89 -15.85
N LEU A 228 9.01 10.87 -16.44
CA LEU A 228 9.66 9.80 -15.69
C LEU A 228 10.85 10.32 -14.86
N GLU A 229 11.65 11.25 -15.39
CA GLU A 229 12.75 11.87 -14.65
C GLU A 229 12.28 12.77 -13.51
N LYS A 230 11.18 13.53 -13.72
CA LYS A 230 10.60 14.40 -12.70
C LYS A 230 10.19 13.63 -11.44
N TYR A 231 9.62 12.44 -11.62
CA TYR A 231 9.01 11.67 -10.53
C TYR A 231 9.78 10.42 -10.11
N PHE A 232 10.57 9.82 -11.01
CA PHE A 232 11.29 8.58 -10.79
C PHE A 232 12.77 8.67 -11.21
N ALA A 233 13.44 9.79 -10.95
CA ALA A 233 14.83 10.05 -11.34
C ALA A 233 15.80 8.88 -11.06
N GLN A 234 15.63 8.17 -9.94
CA GLN A 234 16.50 7.04 -9.57
C GLN A 234 16.29 5.79 -10.44
N SER A 235 15.05 5.46 -10.82
CA SER A 235 14.77 4.28 -11.65
C SER A 235 15.24 4.51 -13.09
N VAL A 236 15.02 5.71 -13.63
CA VAL A 236 15.49 6.11 -14.97
C VAL A 236 17.01 6.05 -15.06
N ARG A 237 17.74 6.55 -14.06
CA ARG A 237 19.21 6.47 -14.01
C ARG A 237 19.72 5.03 -13.99
N ARG A 238 19.08 4.13 -13.23
CA ARG A 238 19.46 2.70 -13.18
C ARG A 238 19.22 2.01 -14.52
N ASN A 239 18.11 2.28 -15.20
CA ASN A 239 17.81 1.67 -16.49
C ASN A 239 18.79 2.13 -17.58
N ARG A 240 19.18 3.42 -17.59
CA ARG A 240 20.23 3.92 -18.48
C ARG A 240 21.59 3.25 -18.24
N LEU A 241 21.94 3.00 -16.98
CA LEU A 241 23.17 2.28 -16.63
C LEU A 241 23.14 0.83 -17.14
N LYS A 242 22.03 0.12 -16.96
CA LYS A 242 21.85 -1.25 -17.49
C LYS A 242 21.98 -1.30 -19.01
N GLN A 243 21.31 -0.39 -19.73
CA GLN A 243 21.39 -0.32 -21.19
C GLN A 243 22.80 -0.02 -21.71
N ARG A 244 23.57 0.83 -21.01
CA ARG A 244 24.97 1.11 -21.34
C ARG A 244 25.91 -0.07 -21.09
N LEU A 245 25.56 -0.94 -20.16
CA LEU A 245 26.33 -2.15 -19.86
C LEU A 245 26.02 -3.26 -20.85
N SER A 246 24.76 -3.40 -21.29
CA SER A 246 24.36 -4.39 -22.31
C SER A 246 24.76 -4.03 -23.74
N SER A 247 25.03 -2.75 -24.04
CA SER A 247 25.53 -2.32 -25.35
C SER A 247 27.06 -2.43 -25.48
N ARG A 248 27.75 -2.84 -24.42
CA ARG A 248 29.20 -3.05 -24.38
C ARG A 248 29.60 -4.54 -24.33
N SER A 249 28.62 -5.44 -24.21
CA SER A 249 28.76 -6.90 -24.32
C SER A 249 28.36 -7.37 -25.71
#